data_AF-A0A0B5DWX9-F1
#
_entry.id   AF-A0A0B5DWX9-F1
#
_cell.length_a   1.000
_cell.length_b   1.000
_cell.length_c   1.000
_cell.angle_alpha   90.00
_cell.angle_beta   90.00
_cell.angle_gamma   90.00
#
_symmetry.space_group_name_H-M   'P 1'
#
loop_
_entity.id
_entity.type
_entity.pdbx_description
1 polymer ?
#
loop_
_entity_poly.entity_id
_entity_poly.type
_entity_poly.pdbx_seq_one_letter_code
_entity_poly.pdbx_strand_id
1 'polypeptide(L)'
;MFDTICKKDDKITVLADHHIANRRLYRERIWKPARAMHEEVGSYAAWRRVLVEIEDYDGRLYYPDQRPFRHPEIHDLFPDVGNRWMGLFLEAAPCGSAPKRYASPMTYNRIRMIELYCRLYSAMEGAEA
;
A
#
# COMPACT_ATOMS: atom_id res chain seq x y z
N MET A 1 22.48 1.71 2.10
CA MET A 1 22.61 3.18 2.11
C MET A 1 21.67 3.69 1.04
N PHE A 2 20.45 4.06 1.42
CA PHE A 2 19.47 4.68 0.53
C PHE A 2 18.86 5.86 1.28
N ASP A 3 19.58 6.97 1.28
CA ASP A 3 18.99 8.28 1.53
C ASP A 3 18.21 8.65 0.27
N THR A 4 16.89 8.75 0.39
CA THR A 4 16.13 9.51 -0.60
C THR A 4 14.99 10.22 0.11
N ILE A 5 15.31 11.43 0.58
CA ILE A 5 14.32 12.50 0.74
C ILE A 5 13.68 12.66 -0.65
N CYS A 6 12.47 12.15 -0.81
CA CYS A 6 11.76 12.16 -2.08
C CYS A 6 11.42 13.61 -2.42
N LYS A 7 12.13 14.22 -3.38
CA LYS A 7 11.82 15.59 -3.80
C LYS A 7 10.45 15.62 -4.47
N LYS A 8 9.79 16.77 -4.44
CA LYS A 8 8.42 16.99 -4.95
C LYS A 8 8.24 16.69 -6.47
N ASP A 9 9.32 16.44 -7.20
CA ASP A 9 9.31 16.10 -8.64
C ASP A 9 9.80 14.68 -8.97
N ASP A 10 10.20 13.87 -7.97
CA ASP A 10 10.72 12.53 -8.23
C ASP A 10 9.61 11.57 -8.63
N LYS A 11 9.88 10.75 -9.66
CA LYS A 11 9.00 9.65 -10.08
C LYS A 11 8.95 8.60 -8.98
N ILE A 12 7.73 8.20 -8.61
CA ILE A 12 7.51 7.19 -7.57
C ILE A 12 7.14 5.87 -8.25
N THR A 13 7.96 4.84 -8.04
CA THR A 13 7.69 3.53 -8.60
C THR A 13 6.65 2.78 -7.76
N VAL A 14 5.62 2.24 -8.41
CA VAL A 14 4.64 1.33 -7.79
C VAL A 14 4.93 -0.13 -8.15
N LEU A 15 4.39 -1.06 -7.36
CA LEU A 15 4.57 -2.49 -7.64
C LEU A 15 3.87 -2.91 -8.95
N ALA A 16 4.57 -3.58 -9.86
CA ALA A 16 3.94 -4.37 -10.93
C ALA A 16 3.15 -5.60 -10.40
N ASP A 17 2.24 -6.14 -11.22
CA ASP A 17 1.36 -7.25 -10.84
C ASP A 17 2.12 -8.49 -10.37
N HIS A 18 3.22 -8.84 -11.05
CA HIS A 18 4.04 -10.00 -10.70
C HIS A 18 4.73 -9.84 -9.33
N HIS A 19 4.98 -8.61 -8.87
CA HIS A 19 5.48 -8.37 -7.52
C HIS A 19 4.41 -8.68 -6.47
N ILE A 20 3.16 -8.30 -6.73
CA ILE A 20 2.02 -8.55 -5.85
C ILE A 20 1.64 -10.04 -5.84
N ALA A 21 1.73 -10.71 -6.99
CA ALA A 21 1.47 -12.15 -7.13
C ALA A 21 2.53 -13.01 -6.43
N ASN A 22 3.74 -12.50 -6.25
CA ASN A 22 4.80 -13.22 -5.55
C ASN A 22 4.50 -13.29 -4.05
N ARG A 23 4.16 -14.48 -3.54
CA ARG A 23 3.76 -14.70 -2.14
C ARG A 23 4.77 -14.21 -1.11
N ARG A 24 6.07 -14.35 -1.39
CA ARG A 24 7.13 -13.88 -0.49
C ARG A 24 7.13 -12.35 -0.44
N LEU A 25 7.12 -11.68 -1.59
CA LEU A 25 7.08 -10.22 -1.65
C LEU A 25 5.79 -9.67 -1.05
N TYR A 26 4.65 -10.29 -1.36
CA TYR A 26 3.35 -9.93 -0.78
C TYR A 26 3.39 -9.97 0.75
N ARG A 27 3.89 -11.06 1.33
CA ARG A 27 3.98 -11.18 2.79
C ARG A 27 4.93 -10.12 3.38
N GLU A 28 6.16 -10.04 2.86
CA GLU A 28 7.23 -9.27 3.50
C GLU A 28 7.17 -7.77 3.23
N ARG A 29 6.71 -7.35 2.05
CA ARG A 29 6.72 -5.94 1.62
C ARG A 29 5.36 -5.26 1.65
N ILE A 30 4.27 -6.02 1.76
CA ILE A 30 2.90 -5.48 1.68
C ILE A 30 2.15 -5.78 2.97
N TRP A 31 1.89 -7.06 3.23
CA TRP A 31 0.99 -7.46 4.32
C TRP A 31 1.58 -7.18 5.70
N LYS A 32 2.86 -7.53 5.94
CA LYS A 32 3.52 -7.24 7.22
C LYS A 32 3.62 -5.73 7.51
N PRO A 33 4.13 -4.89 6.58
CA PRO A 33 4.13 -3.44 6.79
C PRO A 33 2.74 -2.86 7.01
N ALA A 34 1.74 -3.29 6.24
CA ALA A 34 0.37 -2.80 6.43
C ALA A 34 -0.22 -3.20 7.79
N ARG A 35 0.14 -4.37 8.33
CA ARG A 35 -0.26 -4.74 9.69
C ARG A 35 0.40 -3.89 10.75
N ALA A 36 1.70 -3.58 10.62
CA ALA A 36 2.37 -2.68 11.53
C ALA A 36 1.75 -1.27 11.47
N MET A 37 1.57 -0.74 10.25
CA MET A 37 0.94 0.56 10.02
C MET A 37 -0.51 0.62 10.51
N HIS A 38 -1.22 -0.52 10.56
CA HIS A 38 -2.59 -0.53 11.06
C HIS A 38 -2.68 -0.15 12.53
N GLU A 39 -1.67 -0.46 13.34
CA GLU A 39 -1.62 -0.06 14.76
C GLU A 39 -1.60 1.48 14.89
N GLU A 40 -0.90 2.17 13.99
CA GLU A 40 -0.86 3.64 13.92
C GLU A 40 -2.15 4.24 13.33
N VAL A 41 -2.68 3.65 12.26
CA VAL A 41 -3.92 4.11 11.62
C VAL A 41 -5.16 3.89 12.51
N GLY A 42 -5.10 2.90 13.41
CA GLY A 42 -6.07 2.66 14.48
C GLY A 42 -7.43 2.07 14.08
N SER A 43 -7.88 2.19 12.83
CA SER A 43 -9.13 1.55 12.39
C SER A 43 -9.20 1.27 10.89
N TYR A 44 -10.03 0.30 10.48
CA TYR A 44 -10.27 0.00 9.06
C TYR A 44 -10.84 1.20 8.29
N ALA A 45 -11.76 1.94 8.89
CA ALA A 45 -12.33 3.14 8.29
C ALA A 45 -11.28 4.26 8.14
N ALA A 46 -10.36 4.41 9.09
CA ALA A 46 -9.30 5.41 9.03
C ALA A 46 -8.33 5.18 7.86
N TRP A 47 -8.10 3.92 7.45
CA TRP A 47 -7.32 3.63 6.24
C TRP A 47 -7.84 4.37 5.01
N ARG A 48 -9.16 4.48 4.84
CA ARG A 48 -9.74 5.19 3.71
C ARG A 48 -9.41 6.69 3.73
N ARG A 49 -9.22 7.28 4.91
CA ARG A 49 -8.86 8.70 5.08
C ARG A 49 -7.40 8.94 4.74
N VAL A 50 -6.50 8.14 5.31
CA VAL A 50 -5.05 8.32 5.09
C VAL A 50 -4.65 7.97 3.66
N LEU A 51 -5.33 7.00 3.02
CA LEU A 51 -5.03 6.65 1.63
C LEU A 51 -5.38 7.78 0.64
N VAL A 52 -6.21 8.75 0.99
CA VAL A 52 -6.48 9.95 0.16
C VAL A 52 -5.20 10.77 -0.03
N GLU A 53 -4.26 10.72 0.91
CA GLU A 53 -2.97 11.42 0.79
C GLU A 53 -2.12 10.87 -0.38
N ILE A 54 -2.45 9.69 -0.91
CA ILE A 54 -1.80 9.17 -2.12
C ILE A 54 -2.21 9.96 -3.37
N GLU A 55 -3.38 10.58 -3.38
CA GLU A 55 -3.89 11.36 -4.52
C GLU A 55 -3.01 12.59 -4.78
N ASP A 56 -2.30 13.11 -3.78
CA ASP A 56 -1.32 14.20 -3.92
C ASP A 56 -0.13 13.83 -4.82
N TYR A 57 0.07 12.53 -5.08
CA TYR A 57 1.12 12.01 -5.95
C TYR A 57 0.62 11.63 -7.36
N ASP A 58 -0.63 11.97 -7.71
CA ASP A 58 -1.13 11.73 -9.07
C ASP A 58 -0.24 12.42 -10.12
N GLY A 59 -0.08 11.75 -11.26
CA GLY A 59 0.87 12.13 -12.31
C GLY A 59 2.34 11.79 -12.03
N ARG A 60 2.68 11.35 -10.80
CA ARG A 60 4.06 10.98 -10.40
C ARG A 60 4.26 9.48 -10.20
N LEU A 61 3.20 8.67 -10.33
CA LEU A 61 3.27 7.23 -10.13
C LEU A 61 3.59 6.48 -11.43
N TYR A 62 4.59 5.61 -11.38
CA TYR A 62 5.06 4.84 -12.54
C TYR A 62 5.25 3.36 -12.19
N TYR A 63 4.95 2.50 -13.15
CA TYR A 63 5.39 1.11 -13.11
C TYR A 63 6.91 1.00 -13.32
N PRO A 64 7.54 -0.14 -12.95
CA PRO A 64 8.98 -0.34 -13.15
C PRO A 64 9.44 -0.22 -14.62
N ASP A 65 8.54 -0.49 -15.56
CA ASP A 65 8.75 -0.34 -17.01
C ASP A 65 8.57 1.11 -17.51
N GLN A 66 8.49 2.08 -16.60
CA GLN A 66 8.26 3.51 -16.87
C GLN A 66 6.88 3.85 -17.44
N ARG A 67 5.93 2.90 -17.50
CA ARG A 67 4.54 3.23 -17.87
C ARG A 67 3.88 4.02 -16.73
N PRO A 68 3.13 5.11 -17.00
CA PRO A 68 2.40 5.80 -15.96
C PRO A 68 1.35 4.88 -15.33
N PHE A 69 1.20 4.98 -14.01
CA PHE A 69 0.14 4.33 -13.27
C PHE A 69 -0.89 5.37 -12.84
N ARG A 70 -2.10 5.25 -13.38
CA ARG A 70 -3.27 6.03 -12.94
C ARG A 70 -4.12 5.14 -12.06
N HIS A 71 -4.24 5.49 -10.78
CA HIS A 71 -5.16 4.80 -9.89
C HIS A 71 -6.59 5.35 -10.09
N PRO A 72 -7.63 4.53 -9.90
CA PRO A 72 -8.98 5.06 -9.65
C PRO A 72 -8.98 5.88 -8.36
N GLU A 73 -9.99 6.74 -8.17
CA GLU A 73 -10.17 7.50 -6.93
C GLU A 73 -10.16 6.56 -5.72
N ILE A 74 -9.61 7.02 -4.59
CA ILE A 74 -9.50 6.18 -3.39
C ILE A 74 -10.89 5.76 -2.90
N HIS A 75 -11.90 6.59 -3.12
CA HIS A 75 -13.29 6.26 -2.80
C HIS A 75 -13.90 5.20 -3.72
N ASP A 76 -13.48 5.09 -4.97
CA ASP A 76 -13.89 4.01 -5.87
C ASP A 76 -13.15 2.71 -5.55
N LEU A 77 -11.88 2.81 -5.19
CA LEU A 77 -11.11 1.65 -4.73
C LEU A 77 -11.67 1.11 -3.42
N PHE A 78 -12.05 1.97 -2.48
CA PHE A 78 -12.57 1.60 -1.17
C PHE A 78 -13.98 2.22 -0.96
N PRO A 79 -15.02 1.66 -1.60
CA PRO A 79 -16.37 2.25 -1.60
C PRO A 79 -17.10 2.03 -0.27
N ASP A 80 -16.70 1.01 0.50
CA ASP A 80 -17.25 0.77 1.83
C ASP A 80 -16.66 1.77 2.83
N VAL A 81 -17.51 2.59 3.44
CA VAL A 81 -17.11 3.58 4.46
C VAL A 81 -16.45 2.91 5.66
N GLY A 82 -16.93 1.71 6.04
CA GLY A 82 -16.31 0.92 7.11
C GLY A 82 -15.05 0.18 6.67
N ASN A 83 -14.74 0.20 5.36
CA ASN A 83 -13.62 -0.47 4.72
C ASN A 83 -13.42 -1.92 5.21
N ARG A 84 -14.50 -2.71 5.27
CA ARG A 84 -14.47 -4.09 5.80
C ARG A 84 -13.48 -4.99 5.06
N TRP A 85 -13.21 -4.66 3.80
CA TRP A 85 -12.19 -5.35 3.00
C TRP A 85 -10.80 -5.27 3.65
N MET A 86 -10.45 -4.17 4.32
CA MET A 86 -9.19 -4.04 5.05
C MET A 86 -9.04 -5.10 6.15
N GLY A 87 -10.12 -5.42 6.87
CA GLY A 87 -10.11 -6.50 7.86
C GLY A 87 -9.78 -7.85 7.23
N LEU A 88 -10.37 -8.17 6.08
CA LEU A 88 -10.08 -9.40 5.33
C LEU A 88 -8.64 -9.43 4.80
N PHE A 89 -8.11 -8.28 4.39
CA PHE A 89 -6.75 -8.15 3.89
C PHE A 89 -5.72 -8.32 5.01
N LEU A 90 -5.94 -7.72 6.18
CA LEU A 90 -5.04 -7.79 7.33
C LEU A 90 -5.14 -9.11 8.10
N GLU A 91 -6.16 -9.93 7.82
CA GLU A 91 -6.40 -11.20 8.51
C GLU A 91 -5.19 -12.13 8.43
N ALA A 92 -4.71 -12.59 9.59
CA ALA A 92 -3.63 -13.57 9.67
C ALA A 92 -4.16 -15.00 9.53
N ALA A 93 -3.35 -15.85 8.92
CA ALA A 93 -3.52 -17.29 9.03
C ALA A 93 -3.38 -17.73 10.50
N PRO A 94 -3.87 -18.93 10.88
CA PRO A 94 -3.79 -19.42 12.26
C PRO A 94 -2.37 -19.43 12.85
N CYS A 95 -1.34 -19.52 12.02
CA CYS A 95 0.07 -19.44 12.44
C CYS A 95 0.54 -18.02 12.81
N GLY A 96 -0.31 -16.99 12.65
CA GLY A 96 -0.04 -15.58 12.99
C GLY A 96 0.97 -14.87 12.08
N SER A 97 1.82 -15.61 11.38
CA SER A 97 2.99 -15.06 10.69
C SER A 97 2.79 -14.85 9.18
N ALA A 98 1.63 -15.17 8.64
CA ALA A 98 1.32 -15.06 7.22
C ALA A 98 -0.11 -14.57 7.00
N PRO A 99 -0.42 -13.95 5.84
CA PRO A 99 -1.79 -13.58 5.50
C PRO A 99 -2.67 -14.82 5.36
N LYS A 100 -3.93 -14.73 5.76
CA LYS A 100 -4.92 -15.79 5.51
C LYS A 100 -5.24 -15.92 4.02
N ARG A 101 -5.19 -14.80 3.29
CA ARG A 101 -5.52 -14.71 1.85
C ARG A 101 -4.45 -13.91 1.12
N TYR A 102 -4.06 -14.41 -0.06
CA TYR A 102 -3.20 -13.67 -0.97
C TYR A 102 -4.03 -12.85 -1.95
N ALA A 103 -3.37 -11.88 -2.58
CA ALA A 103 -3.95 -11.02 -3.59
C ALA A 103 -4.59 -11.80 -4.74
N SER A 104 -5.64 -11.21 -5.32
CA SER A 104 -6.15 -11.57 -6.64
C SER A 104 -6.04 -10.36 -7.58
N PRO A 105 -6.06 -10.54 -8.91
CA PRO A 105 -5.95 -9.45 -9.86
C PRO A 105 -6.93 -8.29 -9.61
N MET A 106 -8.15 -8.60 -9.17
CA MET A 106 -9.19 -7.61 -8.83
C MET A 106 -8.79 -6.67 -7.68
N THR A 107 -7.83 -7.07 -6.85
CA THR A 107 -7.40 -6.33 -5.65
C THR A 107 -6.06 -5.63 -5.82
N TYR A 108 -5.36 -5.81 -6.95
CA TYR A 108 -4.00 -5.32 -7.12
C TYR A 108 -3.88 -3.80 -6.97
N ASN A 109 -4.85 -3.02 -7.45
CA ASN A 109 -4.82 -1.56 -7.28
C ASN A 109 -4.97 -1.15 -5.82
N ARG A 110 -5.88 -1.79 -5.04
CA ARG A 110 -5.97 -1.56 -3.59
C ARG A 110 -4.65 -1.84 -2.89
N ILE A 111 -4.04 -2.96 -3.24
CA ILE A 111 -2.78 -3.41 -2.67
C ILE A 111 -1.64 -2.44 -3.00
N ARG A 112 -1.58 -1.92 -4.24
CA ARG A 112 -0.60 -0.88 -4.60
C ARG A 112 -0.72 0.35 -3.73
N MET A 113 -1.94 0.85 -3.51
CA MET A 113 -2.17 2.04 -2.68
C MET A 113 -1.74 1.82 -1.24
N ILE A 114 -2.05 0.65 -0.69
CA ILE A 114 -1.63 0.30 0.68
C ILE A 114 -0.12 0.16 0.79
N GLU A 115 0.53 -0.55 -0.14
CA GLU A 115 2.00 -0.68 -0.14
C GLU A 115 2.67 0.68 -0.30
N LEU A 116 2.18 1.49 -1.23
CA LEU A 116 2.74 2.81 -1.50
C LEU A 116 2.66 3.70 -0.27
N TYR A 117 1.50 3.75 0.38
CA TYR A 117 1.31 4.48 1.63
C TYR A 117 2.30 4.01 2.70
N CYS A 118 2.32 2.71 3.00
CA CYS A 118 3.23 2.17 4.02
C CYS A 118 4.70 2.51 3.71
N ARG A 119 5.11 2.40 2.44
CA ARG A 119 6.49 2.68 2.05
C ARG A 119 6.85 4.16 2.14
N LEU A 120 5.95 5.07 1.77
CA LEU A 120 6.20 6.50 1.86
C LEU A 120 6.31 6.94 3.33
N TYR A 121 5.38 6.48 4.17
CA TYR A 121 5.33 6.90 5.58
C TYR A 121 6.41 6.23 6.44
N SER A 122 6.74 4.96 6.22
CA SER A 122 7.90 4.34 6.89
C SER A 122 9.24 4.95 6.46
N ALA A 123 9.33 5.53 5.26
CA ALA A 123 10.53 6.24 4.84
C ALA A 123 10.65 7.64 5.48
N MET A 124 9.52 8.27 5.81
CA MET A 124 9.49 9.57 6.49
C MET A 124 9.88 9.45 7.96
N GLU A 125 9.38 8.44 8.69
CA GLU A 125 9.76 8.20 10.08
C GLU A 125 11.26 7.88 10.24
N GLY A 126 11.86 7.21 9.24
CA GLY A 126 13.30 6.94 9.21
C GLY A 126 14.17 8.13 8.84
N ALA A 127 13.59 9.24 8.36
CA ALA A 127 14.32 10.44 7.97
C ALA A 127 14.38 11.52 9.07
N GLU A 128 13.59 11.37 10.13
CA GLU A 128 13.57 12.27 11.31
C GLU A 128 14.37 11.71 12.51
N ALA A 129 15.04 10.56 12.35
CA ALA A 129 15.81 9.87 13.39
C ALA A 129 17.34 10.08 13.29
#